data_AF-A0A183C4W6-F1
#
_entry.id   AF-A0A183C4W6-F1
#
_cell.length_a   1.000
_cell.length_b   1.000
_cell.length_c   1.000
_cell.angle_alpha   90.00
_cell.angle_beta   90.00
_cell.angle_gamma   90.00
#
_symmetry.space_group_name_H-M   'P 1'
#
loop_
_entity.id
_entity.type
_entity.pdbx_description
1 polymer ?
#
loop_
_entity_poly.entity_id
_entity_poly.type
_entity_poly.pdbx_seq_one_letter_code
_entity_poly.pdbx_strand_id
1 'polypeptide(L)'
;MFLTIKIPYVFEQRHIANELERISNGKIEVIYVSLSESAKNLHLDPEDFSLRRNSDGRRVAVVYSNMSALGYAPRLNYDVQMEARKMIERSTAIKAPSLAIAISCTKKIQQKMPKRLKTFNQLSPGCGA
;
A
#
# COMPACT_ATOMS: atom_id res chain seq x y z
N MET A 1 -10.28 0.88 10.69
CA MET A 1 -9.15 1.84 10.74
C MET A 1 -8.43 1.88 9.39
N PHE A 2 -7.68 2.95 9.13
CA PHE A 2 -6.80 3.13 7.99
C PHE A 2 -5.34 2.98 8.46
N LEU A 3 -4.61 2.03 7.91
CA LEU A 3 -3.23 1.77 8.24
C LEU A 3 -2.32 2.35 7.17
N THR A 4 -1.35 3.19 7.55
CA THR A 4 -0.30 3.67 6.65
C THR A 4 1.05 3.08 7.04
N ILE A 5 1.80 2.59 6.04
CA ILE A 5 3.16 2.11 6.24
C ILE A 5 4.10 3.30 6.39
N LYS A 6 4.81 3.39 7.52
CA LYS A 6 5.74 4.49 7.82
C LYS A 6 6.85 4.59 6.76
N ILE A 7 7.07 5.79 6.23
CA ILE A 7 8.18 6.15 5.35
C ILE A 7 8.74 7.53 5.72
N PRO A 8 9.91 7.96 5.20
CA PRO A 8 10.51 9.25 5.55
C PRO A 8 9.71 10.50 5.13
N TYR A 9 8.76 10.38 4.19
CA TYR A 9 7.91 11.49 3.73
C TYR A 9 6.75 11.78 4.68
N VAL A 10 7.08 12.13 5.93
CA VAL A 10 6.11 12.24 7.03
C VAL A 10 5.07 13.35 6.80
N PHE A 11 5.47 14.48 6.22
CA PHE A 11 4.55 15.60 5.95
C PHE A 11 3.46 15.22 4.94
N GLU A 12 3.81 14.49 3.89
CA GLU A 12 2.86 13.97 2.90
C GLU A 12 1.88 12.98 3.55
N GLN A 13 2.39 12.05 4.38
CA GLN A 13 1.51 11.12 5.07
C GLN A 13 0.58 11.82 6.06
N ARG A 14 1.06 12.87 6.74
CA ARG A 14 0.25 13.68 7.66
C ARG A 14 -0.81 14.48 6.92
N HIS A 15 -0.48 15.02 5.74
CA HIS A 15 -1.45 15.72 4.89
C HIS A 15 -2.60 14.78 4.50
N ILE A 16 -2.29 13.57 4.01
CA ILE A 16 -3.30 12.56 3.69
C ILE A 16 -4.16 12.21 4.92
N ALA A 17 -3.54 12.02 6.10
CA ALA A 17 -4.29 11.70 7.31
C ALA A 17 -5.23 12.83 7.74
N ASN A 18 -4.81 14.09 7.63
CA ASN A 18 -5.65 15.25 7.94
C ASN A 18 -6.84 15.34 6.97
N GLU A 19 -6.63 15.06 5.68
CA GLU A 19 -7.71 15.02 4.69
C GLU A 19 -8.69 13.87 4.96
N LEU A 20 -8.19 12.69 5.34
CA LEU A 20 -9.04 11.57 5.74
C LEU A 20 -9.87 11.89 6.98
N GLU A 21 -9.27 12.55 7.97
CA GLU A 21 -9.96 13.01 9.17
C GLU A 21 -11.06 14.03 8.82
N ARG A 22 -10.74 15.02 7.97
CA ARG A 22 -11.68 16.05 7.50
C ARG A 22 -12.85 15.46 6.73
N ILE A 23 -12.61 14.59 5.75
CA ILE A 23 -13.64 13.98 4.90
C ILE A 23 -14.52 13.00 5.70
N SER A 24 -13.93 12.30 6.65
CA SER A 24 -14.67 11.33 7.48
C SER A 24 -15.35 11.94 8.69
N ASN A 25 -15.19 13.25 8.93
CA ASN A 25 -15.65 13.93 10.14
C ASN A 25 -15.14 13.23 11.42
N GLY A 26 -13.85 12.90 11.46
CA GLY A 26 -13.18 12.23 12.59
C GLY A 26 -13.50 10.74 12.77
N LYS A 27 -14.22 10.11 11.84
CA LYS A 27 -14.62 8.69 11.97
C LYS A 27 -13.52 7.71 11.58
N ILE A 28 -12.56 8.13 10.75
CA ILE A 28 -11.44 7.28 10.32
C ILE A 28 -10.23 7.50 11.25
N GLU A 29 -9.91 6.48 12.05
CA GLU A 29 -8.62 6.40 12.75
C GLU A 29 -7.52 6.04 11.74
N VAL A 30 -6.49 6.89 11.63
CA VAL A 30 -5.28 6.64 10.84
C VAL A 30 -4.15 6.22 11.77
N ILE A 31 -3.54 5.05 11.50
CA ILE A 31 -2.40 4.54 12.27
C ILE A 31 -1.17 4.42 11.38
N TYR A 32 -0.01 4.72 11.95
CA TYR A 32 1.29 4.66 11.27
C TYR A 32 2.09 3.51 11.84
N VAL A 33 2.49 2.57 11.00
CA VAL A 33 3.23 1.37 11.43
C VAL A 33 4.26 1.00 10.38
N SER A 34 5.46 0.59 10.79
CA SER A 34 6.42 -0.03 9.87
C SER A 34 6.02 -1.48 9.57
N LEU A 35 6.57 -2.08 8.51
CA LEU A 35 6.34 -3.50 8.21
C LEU A 35 6.81 -4.41 9.37
N SER A 36 7.96 -4.10 9.97
CA SER A 36 8.50 -4.87 11.10
C SER A 36 7.61 -4.77 12.34
N GLU A 37 7.07 -3.59 12.64
CA GLU A 37 6.09 -3.40 13.72
C GLU A 37 4.76 -4.11 13.39
N SER A 38 4.36 -4.14 12.12
CA SER A 38 3.12 -4.80 11.69
C SER A 38 3.14 -6.31 12.00
N ALA A 39 4.28 -6.98 11.86
CA ALA A 39 4.44 -8.38 12.25
C ALA A 39 4.16 -8.63 13.74
N LYS A 40 4.38 -7.63 14.60
CA LYS A 40 4.23 -7.75 16.06
C LYS A 40 2.88 -7.25 16.56
N ASN A 41 2.33 -6.24 15.89
CA ASN A 41 1.19 -5.47 16.38
C ASN A 41 -0.12 -5.86 15.69
N LEU A 42 -0.08 -6.65 14.63
CA LEU A 42 -1.25 -7.10 13.89
C LEU A 42 -1.28 -8.63 13.83
N HIS A 43 -2.47 -9.17 13.64
CA HIS A 43 -2.70 -10.57 13.33
C HIS A 43 -3.78 -10.71 12.26
N LEU A 44 -3.82 -11.88 11.64
CA LEU A 44 -4.88 -12.30 10.76
C LEU A 44 -5.88 -13.13 11.57
N ASP A 45 -7.13 -12.72 11.59
CA ASP A 45 -8.20 -13.50 12.18
C ASP A 45 -8.40 -14.81 11.40
N PRO A 46 -8.40 -15.98 12.04
CA PRO A 46 -8.47 -17.28 11.36
C PRO A 46 -9.84 -17.58 10.74
N GLU A 47 -10.91 -16.92 11.20
CA GLU A 47 -12.28 -17.20 10.76
C GLU A 47 -12.65 -16.38 9.53
N ASP A 48 -12.38 -15.06 9.55
CA ASP A 48 -12.81 -14.12 8.50
C ASP A 48 -11.66 -13.52 7.68
N PHE A 49 -10.41 -13.93 7.97
CA PHE A 49 -9.19 -13.39 7.37
C PHE A 49 -9.10 -11.85 7.47
N SER A 50 -9.72 -11.24 8.47
CA SER A 50 -9.59 -9.81 8.72
C SER A 50 -8.25 -9.49 9.39
N LEU A 51 -7.64 -8.39 8.97
CA LEU A 51 -6.43 -7.88 9.62
C LEU A 51 -6.85 -7.09 10.86
N ARG A 52 -6.37 -7.47 12.03
CA ARG A 52 -6.75 -6.87 13.31
C ARG A 52 -5.54 -6.41 14.11
N ARG A 53 -5.70 -5.34 14.88
CA ARG A 53 -4.68 -4.82 15.79
C ARG A 53 -4.70 -5.63 17.09
N ASN A 54 -3.52 -6.04 17.57
CA ASN A 54 -3.38 -6.91 18.74
C ASN A 54 -3.83 -6.22 20.04
N SER A 55 -3.65 -4.90 20.15
CA SER A 55 -3.92 -4.16 21.39
C SER A 55 -5.41 -4.05 21.74
N ASP A 56 -6.28 -3.99 20.74
CA ASP A 56 -7.71 -3.69 20.93
C ASP A 56 -8.64 -4.45 19.98
N GLY A 57 -8.12 -5.37 19.17
CA GLY A 57 -8.89 -6.18 18.24
C GLY A 57 -9.53 -5.42 17.08
N ARG A 58 -9.29 -4.10 16.95
CA ARG A 58 -9.94 -3.29 15.91
C ARG A 58 -9.47 -3.74 14.52
N ARG A 59 -10.42 -3.79 13.58
CA ARG A 59 -10.18 -4.21 12.19
C ARG A 59 -9.53 -3.10 11.35
N VAL A 60 -8.48 -3.48 10.62
CA VAL A 60 -7.85 -2.71 9.55
C VAL A 60 -8.69 -2.87 8.27
N ALA A 61 -9.24 -1.76 7.78
CA ALA A 61 -10.05 -1.74 6.58
C ALA A 61 -9.20 -1.45 5.33
N VAL A 62 -8.22 -0.56 5.45
CA VAL A 62 -7.33 -0.16 4.37
C VAL A 62 -5.90 -0.21 4.84
N VAL A 63 -5.01 -0.75 4.01
CA VAL A 63 -3.55 -0.67 4.14
C VAL A 63 -3.00 0.15 2.99
N TYR A 64 -2.51 1.34 3.31
CA TYR A 64 -1.86 2.25 2.38
C TYR A 64 -0.35 2.14 2.50
N SER A 65 0.31 1.88 1.38
CA SER A 65 1.75 1.69 1.35
C SER A 65 2.38 2.42 0.16
N ASN A 66 3.16 3.45 0.49
CA ASN A 66 4.03 4.15 -0.46
C ASN A 66 5.44 3.54 -0.52
N MET A 67 5.63 2.41 0.17
CA MET A 67 6.87 1.69 0.24
C MET A 67 6.97 0.72 -0.95
N SER A 68 7.97 0.92 -1.80
CA SER A 68 8.15 0.11 -3.01
C SER A 68 8.33 -1.37 -2.68
N ALA A 69 7.48 -2.23 -3.24
CA ALA A 69 7.65 -3.68 -3.12
C ALA A 69 8.86 -4.23 -3.90
N LEU A 70 9.38 -3.46 -4.87
CA LEU A 70 10.48 -3.87 -5.75
C LEU A 70 11.82 -3.22 -5.37
N GLY A 71 11.78 -1.95 -4.97
CA GLY A 71 12.97 -1.15 -4.69
C GLY A 71 13.36 -1.10 -3.22
N TYR A 72 12.47 -1.51 -2.32
CA TYR A 72 12.80 -1.62 -0.91
C TYR A 72 13.33 -3.03 -0.62
N ALA A 73 14.65 -3.16 -0.58
CA ALA A 73 15.34 -4.35 -0.10
C ALA A 73 15.84 -4.07 1.33
N PRO A 74 15.07 -4.38 2.38
CA PRO A 74 15.55 -4.24 3.74
C PRO A 74 16.62 -5.29 3.98
N ARG A 75 17.88 -4.86 4.13
CA ARG A 75 18.99 -5.76 4.48
C ARG A 75 18.86 -6.33 5.90
N LEU A 76 18.08 -5.68 6.76
CA LEU A 76 17.80 -6.07 8.14
C LEU A 76 16.32 -6.46 8.29
N ASN A 77 16.05 -7.58 8.96
CA ASN A 77 14.69 -8.09 9.21
C ASN A 77 13.88 -8.35 7.93
N TYR A 78 14.53 -8.83 6.86
CA TYR A 78 13.87 -9.14 5.60
C TYR A 78 12.72 -10.14 5.79
N ASP A 79 12.99 -11.27 6.45
CA ASP A 79 12.01 -12.34 6.64
C ASP A 79 10.79 -11.88 7.44
N VAL A 80 11.02 -11.12 8.51
CA VAL A 80 9.95 -10.55 9.34
C VAL A 80 9.07 -9.60 8.52
N GLN A 81 9.67 -8.77 7.66
CA GLN A 81 8.93 -7.86 6.81
C GLN A 81 8.17 -8.60 5.70
N MET A 82 8.71 -9.70 5.19
CA MET A 82 8.04 -10.54 4.20
C MET A 82 6.87 -11.31 4.81
N GLU A 83 6.98 -11.83 6.02
CA GLU A 83 5.86 -12.44 6.74
C GLU A 83 4.78 -11.40 7.08
N ALA A 84 5.16 -10.18 7.48
CA ALA A 84 4.20 -9.09 7.67
C ALA A 84 3.45 -8.76 6.36
N ARG A 85 4.18 -8.65 5.24
CA ARG A 85 3.59 -8.39 3.93
C ARG A 85 2.66 -9.52 3.50
N LYS A 86 3.05 -10.77 3.70
CA LYS A 86 2.23 -11.96 3.41
C LYS A 86 0.94 -11.96 4.23
N MET A 87 1.01 -11.64 5.53
CA MET A 87 -0.16 -11.48 6.39
C MET A 87 -1.09 -10.38 5.87
N ILE A 88 -0.54 -9.20 5.54
CA ILE A 88 -1.31 -8.07 4.99
C ILE A 88 -2.00 -8.49 3.69
N GLU A 89 -1.27 -9.09 2.74
CA GLU A 89 -1.82 -9.46 1.43
C GLU A 89 -2.91 -10.53 1.52
N ARG A 90 -2.75 -11.50 2.43
CA ARG A 90 -3.76 -12.54 2.70
C ARG A 90 -5.02 -12.00 3.38
N SER A 91 -4.96 -10.84 4.01
CA SER A 91 -6.10 -10.29 4.71
C SER A 91 -7.22 -9.78 3.79
N THR A 92 -8.40 -9.50 4.36
CA THR A 92 -9.50 -8.84 3.63
C THR A 92 -9.37 -7.33 3.53
N ALA A 93 -8.31 -6.72 4.08
CA ALA A 93 -8.10 -5.28 3.97
C ALA A 93 -7.89 -4.86 2.51
N ILE A 94 -8.37 -3.66 2.15
CA ILE A 94 -8.11 -3.05 0.85
C ILE A 94 -6.65 -2.59 0.83
N LYS A 95 -5.86 -3.02 -0.16
CA LYS A 95 -4.46 -2.63 -0.29
C LYS A 95 -4.30 -1.55 -1.35
N ALA A 96 -3.65 -0.47 -0.97
CA ALA A 96 -3.35 0.67 -1.83
C ALA A 96 -1.83 0.91 -1.85
N PRO A 97 -1.08 0.28 -2.78
CA PRO A 97 -1.49 -0.75 -3.74
C PRO A 97 -1.40 -2.18 -3.15
N SER A 98 -2.05 -3.15 -3.79
CA SER A 98 -1.79 -4.58 -3.54
C SER A 98 -0.43 -4.99 -4.09
N LEU A 99 0.15 -6.08 -3.55
CA LEU A 99 1.44 -6.59 -4.02
C LEU A 99 1.43 -6.92 -5.52
N ALA A 100 0.32 -7.48 -6.03
CA ALA A 100 0.16 -7.78 -7.45
C ALA A 100 0.28 -6.52 -8.32
N ILE A 101 -0.37 -5.42 -7.92
CA ILE A 101 -0.26 -4.12 -8.60
C ILE A 101 1.18 -3.60 -8.48
N ALA A 102 1.78 -3.67 -7.31
CA ALA A 102 3.14 -3.17 -7.08
C ALA A 102 4.19 -3.86 -7.97
N ILE A 103 4.09 -5.18 -8.18
CA ILE A 103 5.02 -5.93 -9.05
C ILE A 103 4.66 -5.83 -10.54
N SER A 104 3.43 -5.46 -10.87
CA SER A 104 3.00 -5.28 -12.27
C SER A 104 3.80 -4.20 -13.00
N CYS A 105 4.35 -3.24 -12.26
CA CYS A 105 5.13 -2.13 -12.79
C CYS A 105 6.61 -2.46 -13.07
N THR A 106 7.04 -3.73 -13.00
CA THR A 106 8.43 -4.11 -13.29
C THR A 106 8.83 -3.83 -14.75
N LYS A 107 10.13 -3.58 -14.98
CA LYS A 107 10.68 -3.40 -16.35
C LYS A 107 10.41 -4.59 -17.26
N LYS A 108 10.40 -5.81 -16.72
CA LYS A 108 10.08 -7.02 -17.49
C LYS A 108 8.65 -6.99 -18.04
N ILE A 109 7.69 -6.54 -17.24
CA ILE A 109 6.30 -6.39 -17.67
C ILE A 109 6.18 -5.22 -18.65
N GLN A 110 6.80 -4.07 -18.36
CA GLN A 110 6.85 -2.92 -19.28
C GLN A 110 7.42 -3.29 -20.66
N GLN A 111 8.43 -4.15 -20.72
CA GLN A 111 9.01 -4.64 -21.98
C GLN A 111 8.06 -5.56 -22.75
N LYS A 112 7.28 -6.39 -22.05
CA LYS A 112 6.30 -7.31 -22.65
C LYS A 112 5.01 -6.60 -23.06
N MET A 113 4.72 -5.42 -22.51
CA MET A 113 3.56 -4.64 -22.93
C MET A 113 3.71 -4.22 -24.40
N PRO A 114 2.72 -4.50 -25.26
CA PRO A 114 2.79 -4.19 -26.68
C PRO A 114 2.91 -2.68 -26.91
N LYS A 115 3.69 -2.28 -27.92
CA LYS A 115 4.01 -0.88 -28.25
C LYS A 115 2.79 0.00 -28.59
N ARG A 116 1.57 -0.53 -28.71
CA ARG A 116 0.35 0.24 -29.07
C ARG A 116 -0.04 1.33 -28.07
N LEU A 117 0.50 1.33 -26.84
CA LEU A 117 0.35 2.42 -25.87
C LEU A 117 1.39 3.54 -26.04
N LYS A 118 2.44 3.36 -26.86
CA LYS A 118 3.38 4.45 -27.19
C LYS A 118 2.81 5.46 -28.19
N THR A 119 1.68 5.13 -28.82
CA THR A 119 0.97 5.92 -29.84
C THR A 119 -0.15 6.80 -29.28
N PHE A 120 -0.37 6.84 -27.96
CA PHE A 120 -1.40 7.73 -27.38
C PHE A 120 -1.04 9.23 -27.51
N ASN A 121 0.23 9.56 -27.82
CA ASN A 121 0.65 10.92 -28.21
C ASN A 121 0.48 11.21 -29.71
N GLN A 122 -0.12 10.31 -30.50
CA GLN A 122 -0.34 10.52 -31.95
C GLN A 122 -1.84 10.58 -32.34
N LEU A 123 -2.75 10.64 -31.37
CA LEU A 123 -4.21 10.70 -31.62
C LEU A 123 -4.84 12.09 -31.42
N SER A 124 -4.04 13.14 -31.34
CA SER A 124 -4.48 14.51 -31.61
C SER A 124 -3.78 15.05 -32.86
N PRO A 125 -4.32 14.83 -34.07
CA PRO A 125 -3.91 15.57 -35.25
C PRO A 125 -4.52 16.98 -35.14
N GLY A 126 -3.76 17.93 -34.59
CA GLY A 126 -4.31 19.27 -34.39
C GLY A 126 -3.36 20.24 -33.69
N CYS A 127 -2.18 20.47 -34.26
CA CYS A 127 -1.53 21.79 -34.29
C CYS A 127 -0.28 21.72 -35.17
N GLY A 128 -0.52 21.80 -36.48
CA GLY A 128 0.47 22.32 -37.42
C GLY A 128 0.01 23.72 -37.80
N ALA A 129 0.72 24.72 -37.32
CA ALA A 129 0.86 26.06 -37.89
C ALA A 129 2.17 26.63 -37.35
#